data_AF-A0A818X329-F1
#
_entry.id   AF-A0A818X329-F1
#
_cell.length_a   1.000
_cell.length_b   1.000
_cell.length_c   1.000
_cell.angle_alpha   90.00
_cell.angle_beta   90.00
_cell.angle_gamma   90.00
#
_symmetry.space_group_name_H-M   'P 1'
#
loop_
_entity.id
_entity.type
_entity.pdbx_description
1 polymer ?
#
loop_
_entity_poly.entity_id
_entity_poly.type
_entity_poly.pdbx_seq_one_letter_code
_entity_poly.pdbx_strand_id
1 'polypeptide(L)'
;MILFYVILILFNIIQIDSLFERCRQTFGSNKYDLNQLSHLTILGENNSYSYALTPCGLVPTDKCGSSTLPFEQGMTACQEKISETKFASAMGFLDGYGKSPNLEFNENPQGPGTGIVMIMRNALCNGNERFVNVTFICDKRIKQPTKMNVVEDPKCKFTMTIIAAEACPIKEGITGGAIFIIILFVFVLIDLFHLFYIDIIIHIKI
;
A
#
# COMPACT_ATOMS: atom_id res chain seq x y z
N MET A 1 -20.94 -26.70 15.70
CA MET A 1 -20.91 -26.14 14.33
C MET A 1 -20.76 -24.62 14.31
N ILE A 2 -21.57 -23.84 15.05
CA ILE A 2 -21.51 -22.36 15.03
C ILE A 2 -20.11 -21.81 15.39
N LEU A 3 -19.47 -22.33 16.44
CA LEU A 3 -18.11 -21.93 16.85
C LEU A 3 -17.06 -22.11 15.74
N PHE A 4 -17.18 -23.18 14.93
CA PHE A 4 -16.26 -23.44 13.82
C PHE A 4 -16.41 -22.42 12.68
N TYR A 5 -17.64 -22.01 12.36
CA TYR A 5 -17.89 -20.94 11.39
C TYR A 5 -17.39 -19.59 11.89
N VAL A 6 -17.56 -19.27 13.17
CA VAL A 6 -17.03 -18.03 13.77
C VAL A 6 -15.50 -18.00 13.70
N ILE A 7 -14.83 -19.12 14.00
CA ILE A 7 -13.36 -19.22 13.89
C ILE A 7 -12.91 -19.02 12.44
N LEU A 8 -13.58 -19.64 11.46
CA LEU A 8 -13.24 -19.47 10.05
C LEU A 8 -13.45 -18.02 9.56
N ILE A 9 -14.52 -17.36 9.99
CA ILE A 9 -14.77 -15.95 9.68
C ILE A 9 -13.67 -15.07 10.28
N LEU A 10 -13.29 -15.30 11.55
CA LEU A 10 -12.20 -14.56 12.21
C LEU A 10 -10.86 -14.75 11.49
N PHE A 11 -10.50 -15.98 11.10
CA PHE A 11 -9.28 -16.23 10.34
C PHE A 11 -9.26 -15.51 8.98
N ASN A 12 -10.38 -15.49 8.27
CA ASN A 12 -10.50 -14.76 7.00
C ASN A 12 -10.38 -13.24 7.20
N ILE A 13 -11.00 -12.69 8.24
CA ILE A 13 -10.90 -11.26 8.58
C ILE A 13 -9.46 -10.88 8.90
N ILE A 14 -8.75 -11.68 9.70
CA ILE A 14 -7.35 -11.44 10.08
C ILE A 14 -6.44 -11.47 8.84
N GLN A 15 -6.64 -12.41 7.91
CA GLN A 15 -5.86 -12.45 6.67
C GLN A 15 -6.09 -11.22 5.79
N ILE A 16 -7.33 -10.74 5.69
CA ILE A 16 -7.67 -9.54 4.91
C ILE A 16 -6.99 -8.30 5.49
N ASP A 17 -6.99 -8.11 6.81
CA ASP A 17 -6.31 -6.96 7.44
C ASP A 17 -4.82 -6.95 7.14
N SER A 18 -4.16 -8.11 7.11
CA SER A 18 -2.72 -8.21 6.79
C SER A 18 -2.36 -7.75 5.35
N LEU A 19 -3.31 -7.82 4.42
CA LEU A 19 -3.14 -7.32 3.05
C LEU A 19 -3.35 -5.81 2.95
N PHE A 20 -4.28 -5.25 3.75
CA PHE A 20 -4.57 -3.82 3.80
C PHE A 20 -3.56 -2.99 4.60
N GLU A 21 -2.62 -3.60 5.31
CA GLU A 21 -1.59 -2.86 6.05
C GLU A 21 -0.29 -2.61 5.27
N ARG A 22 -0.15 -3.15 4.04
CA ARG A 22 1.14 -3.13 3.32
C ARG A 22 1.68 -1.73 3.04
N CYS A 23 0.81 -0.78 2.69
CA CYS A 23 1.19 0.60 2.35
C CYS A 23 0.58 1.65 3.29
N ARG A 24 0.17 1.22 4.49
CA ARG A 24 -0.45 2.08 5.49
C ARG A 24 0.57 2.39 6.57
N GLN A 25 0.75 3.67 6.88
CA GLN A 25 1.79 4.13 7.80
C GLN A 25 1.20 5.13 8.78
N THR A 26 1.69 5.11 10.01
CA THR A 26 1.24 6.03 11.08
C THR A 26 2.43 6.80 11.61
N PHE A 27 2.36 8.13 11.54
CA PHE A 27 3.36 9.06 12.07
C PHE A 27 2.67 10.01 13.05
N GLY A 28 2.96 9.85 14.34
CA GLY A 28 2.26 10.59 15.40
C GLY A 28 0.75 10.35 15.34
N SER A 29 -0.03 11.43 15.16
CA SER A 29 -1.49 11.38 15.00
C SER A 29 -1.96 11.23 13.55
N ASN A 30 -1.06 11.29 12.58
CA ASN A 30 -1.40 11.19 11.17
C ASN A 30 -1.26 9.74 10.70
N LYS A 31 -2.28 9.27 9.99
CA LYS A 31 -2.30 7.95 9.36
C LYS A 31 -2.40 8.15 7.86
N TYR A 32 -1.54 7.51 7.10
CA TYR A 32 -1.45 7.61 5.65
C TYR A 32 -1.77 6.23 5.06
N ASP A 33 -2.54 6.21 3.97
CA ASP A 33 -2.96 4.97 3.32
C ASP A 33 -2.75 5.08 1.81
N LEU A 34 -1.62 4.56 1.35
CA LEU A 34 -1.27 4.54 -0.06
C LEU A 34 -1.76 3.26 -0.77
N ASN A 35 -2.55 2.39 -0.12
CA ASN A 35 -2.96 1.12 -0.75
C ASN A 35 -3.83 1.35 -1.99
N GLN A 36 -4.55 2.46 -2.07
CA GLN A 36 -5.31 2.82 -3.28
C GLN A 36 -4.40 3.02 -4.51
N LEU A 37 -3.10 3.30 -4.30
CA LEU A 37 -2.11 3.43 -5.36
C LEU A 37 -1.44 2.10 -5.74
N SER A 38 -1.67 1.01 -4.98
CA SER A 38 -1.01 -0.29 -5.21
C SER A 38 -1.40 -1.01 -6.50
N HIS A 39 -2.46 -0.55 -7.16
CA HIS A 39 -2.89 -1.05 -8.46
C HIS A 39 -2.68 -0.02 -9.59
N LEU A 40 -2.12 1.15 -9.26
CA LEU A 40 -1.95 2.24 -10.20
C LEU A 40 -0.46 2.44 -10.49
N THR A 41 -0.07 2.17 -11.73
CA THR A 41 1.28 2.50 -12.21
C THR A 41 1.36 3.95 -12.64
N ILE A 42 2.16 4.71 -11.91
CA ILE A 42 2.42 6.12 -12.14
C ILE A 42 3.65 6.23 -13.03
N LEU A 43 3.50 6.96 -14.13
CA LEU A 43 4.53 7.13 -15.15
C LEU A 43 5.23 8.48 -14.99
N GLY A 44 6.53 8.48 -15.26
CA GLY A 44 7.38 9.66 -15.32
C GLY A 44 8.32 9.60 -16.52
N GLU A 45 8.87 10.74 -16.90
CA GLU A 45 9.78 10.85 -18.04
C GLU A 45 10.75 12.01 -17.83
N ASN A 46 11.98 11.84 -18.29
CA ASN A 46 12.92 12.93 -18.55
C ASN A 46 13.52 12.79 -19.96
N ASN A 47 14.48 13.63 -20.30
CA ASN A 47 15.06 13.68 -21.66
C ASN A 47 15.69 12.35 -22.15
N SER A 48 16.00 11.43 -21.24
CA SER A 48 16.77 10.21 -21.55
C SER A 48 16.06 8.92 -21.16
N TYR A 49 15.13 8.99 -20.20
CA TYR A 49 14.55 7.83 -19.56
C TYR A 49 13.06 8.01 -19.28
N SER A 50 12.30 6.93 -19.46
CA SER A 50 10.97 6.73 -18.93
C SER A 50 11.04 5.96 -17.62
N TYR A 51 10.11 6.24 -16.72
CA TYR A 51 10.05 5.66 -15.40
C TYR A 51 8.64 5.16 -15.11
N ALA A 52 8.53 4.03 -14.42
CA ALA A 52 7.28 3.47 -13.95
C ALA A 52 7.38 3.11 -12.48
N LEU A 53 6.37 3.48 -11.70
CA LEU A 53 6.28 3.20 -10.27
C LEU A 53 4.87 2.72 -9.93
N THR A 54 4.73 1.60 -9.22
CA THR A 54 3.45 1.16 -8.66
C THR A 54 3.59 1.12 -7.14
N PRO A 55 3.20 2.17 -6.39
CA PRO A 55 3.47 2.29 -4.96
C PRO A 55 2.92 1.10 -4.17
N CYS A 56 3.79 0.32 -3.50
CA CYS A 56 3.41 -0.92 -2.80
C CYS A 56 2.70 -1.98 -3.65
N GLY A 57 2.79 -1.86 -4.96
CA GLY A 57 2.34 -2.86 -5.92
C GLY A 57 3.46 -3.26 -6.87
N LEU A 58 3.10 -4.14 -7.80
CA LEU A 58 4.00 -4.61 -8.84
C LEU A 58 3.80 -3.78 -10.11
N VAL A 59 4.90 -3.38 -10.73
CA VAL A 59 4.87 -2.75 -12.06
C VAL A 59 4.47 -3.83 -13.07
N PRO A 60 3.43 -3.59 -13.89
CA PRO A 60 3.07 -4.49 -14.97
C PRO A 60 4.21 -4.66 -15.98
N THR A 61 4.34 -5.86 -16.55
CA THR A 61 5.40 -6.20 -17.50
C THR A 61 5.36 -5.37 -18.78
N ASP A 62 4.19 -4.85 -19.18
CA ASP A 62 4.04 -3.98 -20.35
C ASP A 62 4.46 -2.53 -20.08
N LYS A 63 4.62 -2.14 -18.80
CA LYS A 63 5.11 -0.81 -18.39
C LYS A 63 6.60 -0.81 -18.12
N CYS A 64 7.18 -1.98 -17.90
CA CYS A 64 8.59 -2.13 -17.65
C CYS A 64 9.17 -3.39 -18.29
N GLY A 65 10.06 -3.21 -19.25
CA GLY A 65 10.66 -4.30 -20.00
C GLY A 65 10.20 -4.31 -21.44
N SER A 66 11.05 -3.79 -22.33
CA SER A 66 11.05 -4.27 -23.72
C SER A 66 11.20 -5.80 -23.73
N SER A 67 10.57 -6.47 -24.70
CA SER A 67 10.54 -7.94 -24.90
C SER A 67 11.91 -8.63 -25.01
N THR A 68 13.00 -7.89 -24.83
CA THR A 68 14.39 -8.28 -25.05
C THR A 68 15.22 -8.39 -23.76
N LEU A 69 14.71 -7.95 -22.60
CA LEU A 69 15.42 -8.05 -21.32
C LEU A 69 14.60 -8.82 -20.27
N PRO A 70 15.26 -9.56 -19.36
CA PRO A 70 14.56 -10.33 -18.34
C PRO A 70 13.85 -9.37 -17.38
N PHE A 71 12.52 -9.43 -17.37
CA PHE A 71 11.72 -8.84 -16.33
C PHE A 71 12.02 -9.55 -15.01
N GLU A 72 12.64 -8.84 -14.08
CA GLU A 72 12.85 -9.31 -12.72
C GLU A 72 11.51 -9.31 -11.95
N GLN A 73 11.15 -10.46 -11.40
CA GLN A 73 9.91 -10.59 -10.62
C GLN A 73 9.95 -9.72 -9.37
N GLY A 74 8.80 -9.14 -8.99
CA GLY A 74 8.70 -8.32 -7.79
C GLY A 74 9.04 -6.84 -7.99
N MET A 75 9.32 -6.36 -9.20
CA MET A 75 9.59 -4.94 -9.43
C MET A 75 8.41 -4.04 -9.02
N THR A 76 8.68 -3.03 -8.19
CA THR A 76 7.72 -1.97 -7.82
C THR A 76 8.05 -0.62 -8.48
N ALA A 77 9.28 -0.46 -8.94
CA ALA A 77 9.74 0.71 -9.68
C ALA A 77 10.74 0.30 -10.76
N CYS A 78 10.77 1.02 -11.88
CA CYS A 78 11.80 0.81 -12.89
C CYS A 78 12.08 2.04 -13.77
N GLN A 79 13.21 1.97 -14.47
CA GLN A 79 13.72 2.95 -15.42
C GLN A 79 13.95 2.26 -16.76
N GLU A 80 13.52 2.87 -17.86
CA GLU A 80 13.80 2.43 -19.23
C GLU A 80 14.42 3.58 -20.04
N LYS A 81 15.48 3.29 -20.79
CA LYS A 81 16.11 4.30 -21.67
C LYS A 81 15.27 4.51 -22.93
N ILE A 82 14.99 5.77 -23.27
CA ILE A 82 14.15 6.16 -24.41
C ILE A 82 14.86 5.94 -25.76
N SER A 83 16.21 5.91 -25.77
CA SER A 83 17.02 5.76 -26.99
C SER A 83 16.83 4.41 -27.71
N GLU A 84 17.27 4.34 -28.98
CA GLU A 84 17.21 3.14 -29.83
C GLU A 84 17.74 1.86 -29.17
N THR A 85 18.79 1.95 -28.35
CA THR A 85 19.21 0.86 -27.46
C THR A 85 18.39 0.88 -26.17
N LYS A 86 17.18 0.32 -26.23
CA LYS A 86 16.32 0.20 -25.05
C LYS A 86 16.98 -0.73 -24.04
N PHE A 87 17.21 -0.22 -22.83
CA PHE A 87 17.46 -1.05 -21.67
C PHE A 87 16.49 -0.68 -20.56
N ALA A 88 15.98 -1.68 -19.86
CA ALA A 88 15.16 -1.53 -18.67
C ALA A 88 15.97 -1.98 -17.45
N SER A 89 15.80 -1.29 -16.33
CA SER A 89 16.51 -1.59 -15.09
C SER A 89 15.57 -1.38 -13.90
N ALA A 90 15.51 -2.36 -13.01
CA ALA A 90 14.73 -2.28 -11.80
C ALA A 90 15.24 -1.17 -10.88
N MET A 91 14.33 -0.39 -10.31
CA MET A 91 14.64 0.67 -9.36
C MET A 91 14.25 0.32 -7.92
N GLY A 92 13.36 -0.66 -7.76
CA GLY A 92 13.01 -1.20 -6.46
C GLY A 92 12.17 -2.46 -6.60
N PHE A 93 12.17 -3.27 -5.55
CA PHE A 93 11.44 -4.53 -5.48
C PHE A 93 10.53 -4.62 -4.26
N LEU A 94 9.52 -5.47 -4.36
CA LEU A 94 8.80 -6.07 -3.25
C LEU A 94 9.20 -7.54 -3.14
N ASP A 95 9.29 -8.05 -1.92
CA ASP A 95 9.31 -9.48 -1.64
C ASP A 95 7.99 -10.12 -2.10
N GLY A 96 7.99 -11.44 -2.25
CA GLY A 96 6.82 -12.21 -2.69
C GLY A 96 5.59 -12.10 -1.77
N TYR A 97 5.71 -11.42 -0.63
CA TYR A 97 4.62 -11.13 0.31
C TYR A 97 4.21 -9.66 0.30
N GLY A 98 4.69 -8.85 -0.65
CA GLY A 98 4.36 -7.43 -0.79
C GLY A 98 4.94 -6.54 0.30
N LYS A 99 5.92 -7.04 1.06
CA LYS A 99 6.78 -6.24 1.93
C LYS A 99 8.12 -6.06 1.23
N SER A 100 8.94 -5.12 1.63
CA SER A 100 10.34 -5.14 1.20
C SER A 100 11.17 -4.78 2.41
N PRO A 101 12.19 -5.56 2.77
CA PRO A 101 13.01 -5.29 3.94
C PRO A 101 13.73 -3.93 3.84
N ASN A 102 13.82 -3.34 2.65
CA ASN A 102 14.46 -2.05 2.40
C ASN A 102 13.48 -1.02 1.81
N LEU A 103 12.18 -1.17 2.09
CA LEU A 103 11.18 -0.14 1.83
C LEU A 103 10.86 0.56 3.14
N GLU A 104 11.30 1.81 3.25
CA GLU A 104 11.08 2.65 4.43
C GLU A 104 10.07 3.74 4.11
N PHE A 105 9.30 4.16 5.11
CA PHE A 105 8.40 5.29 5.00
C PHE A 105 8.73 6.33 6.06
N ASN A 106 8.68 7.60 5.66
CA ASN A 106 8.85 8.74 6.55
C ASN A 106 7.76 9.78 6.28
N GLU A 107 7.42 10.60 7.27
CA GLU A 107 6.56 11.75 7.05
C GLU A 107 7.27 12.79 6.16
N ASN A 108 6.52 13.51 5.32
CA ASN A 108 7.09 14.53 4.45
C ASN A 108 7.81 15.63 5.30
N PRO A 109 9.08 15.95 5.01
CA PRO A 109 9.84 16.93 5.78
C PRO A 109 9.26 18.34 5.76
N GLN A 110 8.35 18.65 4.82
CA GLN A 110 7.61 19.91 4.80
C GLN A 110 6.64 20.08 5.98
N GLY A 111 6.34 19.00 6.70
CA GLY A 111 5.64 19.01 7.97
C GLY A 111 4.50 17.98 8.06
N PRO A 112 3.91 17.81 9.24
CA PRO A 112 2.86 16.83 9.46
C PRO A 112 1.64 17.07 8.57
N GLY A 113 1.13 16.01 7.97
CA GLY A 113 -0.04 16.03 7.10
C GLY A 113 0.18 16.54 5.68
N THR A 114 1.42 16.91 5.32
CA THR A 114 1.76 17.39 3.97
C THR A 114 2.05 16.27 2.99
N GLY A 115 2.20 15.03 3.48
CA GLY A 115 2.46 13.87 2.63
C GLY A 115 3.35 12.83 3.30
N ILE A 116 3.83 11.89 2.48
CA ILE A 116 4.65 10.76 2.91
C ILE A 116 5.79 10.53 1.92
N VAL A 117 6.95 10.13 2.42
CA VAL A 117 8.14 9.78 1.65
C VAL A 117 8.34 8.28 1.71
N MET A 118 8.43 7.64 0.56
CA MET A 118 8.76 6.23 0.40
C MET A 118 10.20 6.11 -0.09
N ILE A 119 11.02 5.31 0.59
CA ILE A 119 12.45 5.15 0.32
C ILE A 119 12.71 3.69 -0.07
N MET A 120 13.37 3.47 -1.19
CA MET A 120 13.77 2.14 -1.69
C MET A 120 15.29 2.04 -1.82
N ARG A 121 15.87 0.96 -1.29
CA ARG A 121 17.31 0.66 -1.35
C ARG A 121 17.60 -0.80 -1.64
N ASN A 122 16.91 -1.38 -2.61
CA ASN A 122 17.03 -2.81 -2.92
C ASN A 122 17.31 -3.12 -4.40
N ALA A 123 17.65 -2.10 -5.19
CA ALA A 123 18.11 -2.28 -6.55
C ALA A 123 19.60 -1.91 -6.68
N LEU A 124 20.23 -2.38 -7.74
CA LEU A 124 21.62 -2.07 -8.06
C LEU A 124 21.71 -1.20 -9.32
N CYS A 125 22.73 -0.36 -9.34
CA CYS A 125 23.06 0.50 -10.47
C CYS A 125 24.59 0.49 -10.63
N ASN A 126 25.06 -0.19 -11.68
CA ASN A 126 26.48 -0.42 -11.95
C ASN A 126 27.24 -1.00 -10.73
N GLY A 127 26.62 -1.96 -10.04
CA GLY A 127 27.20 -2.61 -8.85
C GLY A 127 27.09 -1.82 -7.55
N ASN A 128 26.58 -0.58 -7.57
CA ASN A 128 26.31 0.21 -6.38
C ASN A 128 24.82 0.12 -5.99
N GLU A 129 24.52 0.34 -4.71
CA GLU A 129 23.15 0.47 -4.23
C GLU A 129 22.45 1.64 -4.94
N ARG A 130 21.29 1.35 -5.54
CA ARG A 130 20.41 2.36 -6.13
C ARG A 130 19.47 2.87 -5.05
N PHE A 131 19.45 4.18 -4.87
CA PHE A 131 18.68 4.84 -3.82
C PHE A 131 17.55 5.65 -4.44
N VAL A 132 16.31 5.33 -4.09
CA VAL A 132 15.13 5.98 -4.66
C VAL A 132 14.27 6.56 -3.56
N ASN A 133 14.07 7.87 -3.59
CA ASN A 133 13.16 8.60 -2.72
C ASN A 133 11.95 9.05 -3.53
N VAL A 134 10.76 8.63 -3.10
CA VAL A 134 9.49 9.06 -3.70
C VAL A 134 8.73 9.89 -2.68
N THR A 135 8.58 11.18 -2.95
CA THR A 135 7.77 12.08 -2.13
C THR A 135 6.36 12.17 -2.70
N PHE A 136 5.40 11.67 -1.94
CA PHE A 136 3.98 11.84 -2.21
C PHE A 136 3.47 13.08 -1.47
N ILE A 137 3.03 14.10 -2.20
CA ILE A 137 2.52 15.35 -1.67
C ILE A 137 0.99 15.27 -1.60
N CYS A 138 0.44 15.59 -0.43
CA CYS A 138 -1.01 15.65 -0.21
C CYS A 138 -1.61 16.87 -0.93
N ASP A 139 -2.51 16.62 -1.89
CA ASP A 139 -3.44 17.64 -2.40
C ASP A 139 -4.81 17.02 -2.66
N LYS A 140 -5.79 17.37 -1.82
CA LYS A 140 -7.17 16.85 -1.90
C LYS A 140 -7.95 17.31 -3.13
N ARG A 141 -7.44 18.32 -3.86
CA ARG A 141 -8.09 18.83 -5.08
C ARG A 141 -7.81 17.94 -6.27
N ILE A 142 -6.76 17.11 -6.18
CA ILE A 142 -6.33 16.21 -7.23
C ILE A 142 -7.19 14.95 -7.20
N LYS A 143 -7.83 14.62 -8.33
CA LYS A 143 -8.68 13.41 -8.44
C LYS A 143 -7.90 12.15 -8.81
N GLN A 144 -6.73 12.32 -9.43
CA GLN A 144 -5.86 11.25 -9.89
C GLN A 144 -4.41 11.69 -9.70
N PRO A 145 -3.51 10.81 -9.27
CA PRO A 145 -2.11 11.16 -9.05
C PRO A 145 -1.47 11.85 -10.27
N THR A 146 -0.65 12.87 -10.01
CA THR A 146 0.08 13.54 -11.08
C THR A 146 1.08 12.59 -11.72
N LYS A 147 1.51 12.93 -12.94
CA LYS A 147 2.72 12.33 -13.51
C LYS A 147 3.88 12.49 -12.54
N MET A 148 4.73 11.47 -12.50
CA MET A 148 5.89 11.44 -11.64
C MET A 148 6.98 12.36 -12.20
N ASN A 149 7.39 13.36 -11.43
CA ASN A 149 8.55 14.17 -11.75
C ASN A 149 9.80 13.47 -11.21
N VAL A 150 10.81 13.25 -12.05
CA VAL A 150 12.02 12.48 -11.67
C VAL A 150 13.26 13.34 -11.84
N VAL A 151 13.99 13.50 -10.73
CA VAL A 151 15.32 14.11 -10.70
C VAL A 151 16.33 13.00 -10.41
N GLU A 152 17.22 12.77 -11.37
CA GLU A 152 18.34 11.84 -11.21
C GLU A 152 19.57 12.61 -10.76
N ASP A 153 20.05 12.28 -9.56
CA ASP A 153 21.28 12.80 -9.00
C ASP A 153 22.47 11.90 -9.38
N PRO A 154 23.70 12.45 -9.46
CA PRO A 154 24.90 11.65 -9.65
C PRO A 154 24.98 10.55 -8.59
N LYS A 155 25.46 9.36 -8.98
CA LYS A 155 25.60 8.15 -8.14
C LYS A 155 24.30 7.37 -7.88
N CYS A 156 23.45 7.21 -8.90
CA CYS A 156 22.29 6.30 -8.85
C CYS A 156 21.28 6.66 -7.75
N LYS A 157 21.12 7.96 -7.49
CA LYS A 157 20.15 8.52 -6.56
C LYS A 157 19.01 9.14 -7.35
N PHE A 158 17.79 8.79 -6.99
CA PHE A 158 16.60 9.24 -7.70
C PHE A 158 15.64 9.89 -6.71
N THR A 159 15.26 11.12 -7.00
CA THR A 159 14.21 11.82 -6.26
C THR A 159 13.00 11.96 -7.16
N MET A 160 11.89 11.40 -6.71
CA MET A 160 10.62 11.36 -7.43
C MET A 160 9.59 12.17 -6.65
N THR A 161 8.74 12.92 -7.35
CA THR A 161 7.65 13.68 -6.72
C THR A 161 6.33 13.37 -7.41
N ILE A 162 5.33 13.05 -6.60
CA ILE A 162 3.98 12.70 -7.03
C ILE A 162 3.00 13.47 -6.15
N ILE A 163 2.04 14.16 -6.74
CA ILE A 163 0.96 14.82 -5.99
C ILE A 163 -0.27 13.92 -6.09
N ALA A 164 -0.84 13.53 -4.95
CA ALA A 164 -1.95 12.60 -4.87
C ALA A 164 -2.86 12.95 -3.68
N ALA A 165 -4.16 12.70 -3.81
CA ALA A 165 -5.09 12.87 -2.70
C ALA A 165 -4.94 11.74 -1.66
N GLU A 166 -4.52 10.57 -2.12
CA GLU A 166 -4.23 9.36 -1.35
C GLU A 166 -3.02 9.56 -0.41
N ALA A 167 -2.17 10.55 -0.70
CA ALA A 167 -1.05 10.94 0.16
C ALA A 167 -1.48 11.79 1.38
N CYS A 168 -2.75 12.16 1.47
CA CYS A 168 -3.26 12.93 2.60
C CYS A 168 -3.55 12.02 3.80
N PRO A 169 -3.42 12.54 5.04
CA PRO A 169 -3.82 11.79 6.22
C PRO A 169 -5.29 11.38 6.15
N ILE A 170 -5.55 10.11 6.40
CA ILE A 170 -6.91 9.61 6.60
C ILE A 170 -7.38 10.03 7.99
N LYS A 171 -8.58 10.62 8.04
CA LYS A 171 -9.27 10.81 9.30
C LYS A 171 -9.89 9.47 9.66
N GLU A 172 -9.59 8.93 10.84
CA GLU A 172 -10.28 7.73 11.31
C GLU A 172 -11.76 8.07 11.51
N GLY A 173 -12.59 7.62 10.56
CA GLY A 173 -14.00 7.40 10.82
C GLY A 173 -14.15 6.10 11.59
N ILE A 174 -15.27 5.94 12.30
CA ILE A 174 -15.66 4.65 12.88
C ILE A 174 -15.66 3.64 11.72
N THR A 175 -14.70 2.71 11.73
CA THR A 175 -14.55 1.74 10.65
C THR A 175 -15.77 0.82 10.64
N GLY A 176 -16.24 0.44 9.44
CA GLY A 176 -17.37 -0.48 9.29
C GLY A 176 -17.14 -1.81 10.01
N GLY A 177 -15.89 -2.21 10.24
CA GLY A 177 -15.53 -3.36 11.07
C GLY A 177 -15.92 -3.22 12.53
N ALA A 178 -15.73 -2.04 13.13
CA ALA A 178 -16.19 -1.78 14.50
C ALA A 178 -17.73 -1.85 14.60
N ILE A 179 -18.43 -1.33 13.60
CA ILE A 179 -19.90 -1.42 13.51
C ILE A 179 -20.34 -2.87 13.35
N PHE A 180 -19.68 -3.64 12.49
CA PHE A 180 -19.99 -5.05 12.29
C PHE A 180 -19.75 -5.88 13.56
N ILE A 181 -18.66 -5.63 14.29
CA ILE A 181 -18.38 -6.29 15.58
C ILE A 181 -19.46 -5.92 16.60
N ILE A 182 -19.87 -4.64 16.67
CA ILE A 182 -20.96 -4.21 17.56
C ILE A 182 -22.27 -4.94 17.21
N ILE A 183 -22.62 -5.01 15.92
CA ILE A 183 -23.84 -5.71 15.46
C ILE A 183 -23.75 -7.20 15.82
N LEU A 184 -22.63 -7.86 15.54
CA LEU A 184 -22.42 -9.27 15.85
C LEU A 184 -22.54 -9.53 17.36
N PHE A 185 -21.95 -8.65 18.18
CA PHE A 185 -22.02 -8.75 19.65
C PHE A 185 -23.47 -8.61 20.14
N VAL A 186 -24.25 -7.69 19.56
CA VAL A 186 -25.68 -7.53 19.87
C VAL A 186 -26.47 -8.80 19.52
N PHE A 187 -26.25 -9.40 18.36
CA PHE A 187 -26.91 -10.66 17.98
C PHE A 187 -26.58 -11.80 18.95
N VAL A 188 -25.30 -11.96 19.32
CA VAL A 188 -24.88 -12.98 20.29
C VAL A 188 -25.55 -12.77 21.65
N LEU A 189 -25.67 -11.52 22.11
CA LEU A 189 -26.38 -11.21 23.36
C LEU A 189 -27.87 -11.54 23.29
N ILE A 190 -28.54 -11.27 22.17
CA ILE A 190 -29.96 -11.59 21.97
C ILE A 190 -30.19 -13.10 22.02
N ASP A 191 -29.34 -13.89 21.34
CA ASP A 191 -29.43 -15.35 21.35
C ASP A 191 -29.20 -15.94 22.76
N LEU A 192 -28.20 -15.41 23.49
CA LEU A 192 -27.98 -15.76 24.89
C LEU A 192 -29.20 -15.43 25.75
N PHE A 193 -29.80 -14.25 25.56
CA PHE A 193 -30.98 -13.86 26.32
C PHE A 193 -32.18 -14.77 26.03
N HIS A 194 -32.38 -15.17 24.77
CA HIS A 194 -33.44 -16.12 24.40
C HIS A 194 -33.24 -17.50 25.05
N LEU A 195 -32.00 -18.01 25.07
CA LEU A 195 -31.68 -19.27 25.75
C LEU A 195 -31.99 -19.21 27.25
N PHE A 196 -31.51 -18.17 27.94
CA PHE A 196 -31.78 -17.98 29.37
C PHE A 196 -33.28 -17.81 29.66
N TYR A 197 -34.00 -17.08 28.80
CA TYR A 197 -35.44 -16.85 29.00
C TYR A 197 -36.25 -18.14 28.85
N ILE A 198 -35.87 -19.00 27.90
CA ILE A 198 -36.51 -20.32 27.72
C ILE A 198 -36.27 -21.20 28.95
N ASP A 199 -35.04 -21.25 29.48
CA ASP A 199 -34.72 -22.04 30.68
C ASP A 199 -35.50 -21.57 31.92
N ILE A 200 -35.64 -20.25 32.11
CA ILE A 200 -36.43 -19.68 33.21
C ILE A 200 -37.91 -20.06 33.10
N ILE A 201 -38.50 -20.01 31.90
CA ILE A 201 -39.90 -20.40 31.69
C ILE A 201 -40.12 -21.89 31.99
N ILE A 202 -39.17 -22.75 31.61
CA ILE A 202 -39.26 -24.19 31.89
C ILE A 202 -39.21 -24.43 33.41
N HIS A 203 -38.32 -23.75 34.14
CA HIS A 203 -38.20 -23.91 35.60
C HIS A 203 -39.39 -23.37 36.41
N ILE A 204 -40.13 -22.37 35.90
CA ILE A 204 -41.32 -21.82 36.59
C ILE A 204 -42.57 -22.70 36.40
N LYS A 205 -42.60 -23.57 35.38
CA LYS A 205 -43.75 -24.42 35.03
C LYS A 205 -43.69 -25.85 35.61
N ILE A 206 -42.69 -26.17 36.41
CA ILE A 206 -42.53 -27.46 37.11
C ILE A 206 -42.75 -27.22 38.60
#